data_AF-A0A2H0QM53-F1
#
_entry.id   AF-A0A2H0QM53-F1
#
_cell.length_a   1.000
_cell.length_b   1.000
_cell.length_c   1.000
_cell.angle_alpha   90.00
_cell.angle_beta   90.00
_cell.angle_gamma   90.00
#
_symmetry.space_group_name_H-M   'P 1'
#
loop_
_entity.id
_entity.type
_entity.pdbx_description
1 polymer ?
#
loop_
_entity_poly.entity_id
_entity_poly.type
_entity_poly.pdbx_seq_one_letter_code
_entity_poly.pdbx_strand_id
1 'polypeptide(L)'
;MANITRVHARQILDSRGNPTVEVDVTLENGMVGRAAVPSGASTGTKEALELRDGDKSYYLGKSVRKAVENVNSTIAKLVTGKNVLDQKAIDLAMLEADGTEYKSKLGANAILGVSMAAARAGSLVANKPLYKYLREDLKAPTTTQDYVLPAPLMNIINGGAHASNNLDIQEFMIVPNLKKSFGENLRAGVEVFHALKKVLSDKNYSTNVGDEGGFAPNLGSHDEALECIQEAVSKAGYKIGQDILLSLDCASSEFYKNGKYEMQGKTYDIDQMIKYYSDFCSKYPIYSIEDGLAEDDQQGWVELTRALGAKTVLVGDDLFVTNKKIFEAGIKAGQANAILVKVNQIGSLTETFETIAMAYKNGYKAIISHRSGETSDSFIADLAVATSAGHIKTGSASRSDRIEKYNQLLRIEEELGAKAVYHPVKG
;
A
#
# COMPACT_ATOMS: atom_id res chain seq x y z
N MET A 1 30.29 11.67 10.95
CA MET A 1 30.31 12.25 9.59
C MET A 1 29.06 11.74 8.88
N ALA A 2 28.15 12.65 8.51
CA ALA A 2 26.80 12.32 8.05
C ALA A 2 26.49 12.85 6.64
N ASN A 3 27.51 13.39 5.94
CA ASN A 3 27.29 13.92 4.60
C ASN A 3 27.30 12.79 3.57
N ILE A 4 26.48 12.96 2.54
CA ILE A 4 26.41 12.07 1.38
C ILE A 4 27.66 12.28 0.54
N THR A 5 28.38 11.20 0.23
CA THR A 5 29.57 11.23 -0.65
C THR A 5 29.29 10.66 -2.02
N ARG A 6 28.34 9.72 -2.12
CA ARG A 6 27.98 9.08 -3.38
C ARG A 6 26.53 8.66 -3.36
N VAL A 7 25.85 8.90 -4.47
CA VAL A 7 24.54 8.31 -4.79
C VAL A 7 24.71 7.49 -6.06
N HIS A 8 24.20 6.26 -6.04
CA HIS A 8 24.29 5.38 -7.19
C HIS A 8 23.00 4.60 -7.37
N ALA A 9 22.40 4.68 -8.56
CA ALA A 9 21.25 3.88 -8.94
C ALA A 9 21.59 2.80 -9.95
N ARG A 10 20.76 1.76 -9.94
CA ARG A 10 20.77 0.66 -10.90
C ARG A 10 19.35 0.22 -11.23
N GLN A 11 19.21 -0.39 -12.40
CA GLN A 11 17.97 -1.06 -12.79
C GLN A 11 17.98 -2.49 -12.22
N ILE A 12 16.94 -2.84 -11.47
CA ILE A 12 16.66 -4.19 -10.99
C ILE A 12 15.29 -4.65 -11.51
N LEU A 13 14.82 -5.83 -11.08
CA LEU A 13 13.49 -6.34 -11.41
C LEU A 13 12.56 -6.31 -10.19
N ASP A 14 11.30 -5.98 -10.43
CA ASP A 14 10.21 -6.15 -9.46
C ASP A 14 9.68 -7.60 -9.45
N SER A 15 8.71 -7.86 -8.59
CA SER A 15 8.11 -9.18 -8.39
C SER A 15 7.28 -9.69 -9.57
N ARG A 16 7.04 -8.85 -10.59
CA ARG A 16 6.39 -9.18 -11.86
C ARG A 16 7.39 -9.30 -13.01
N GLY A 17 8.68 -9.16 -12.73
CA GLY A 17 9.75 -9.20 -13.72
C GLY A 17 9.89 -7.92 -14.55
N ASN A 18 9.23 -6.83 -14.16
CA ASN A 18 9.41 -5.54 -14.83
C ASN A 18 10.60 -4.78 -14.22
N PRO A 19 11.30 -3.95 -15.01
CA PRO A 19 12.35 -3.09 -14.47
C PRO A 19 11.84 -2.07 -13.45
N THR A 20 12.63 -1.85 -12.39
CA THR A 20 12.48 -0.77 -11.40
C THR A 20 13.85 -0.22 -10.95
N VAL A 21 13.83 0.87 -10.17
CA VAL A 21 15.01 1.59 -9.68
C VAL A 21 15.40 1.11 -8.27
N GLU A 22 16.67 0.80 -8.08
CA GLU A 22 17.30 0.64 -6.76
C GLU A 22 18.40 1.68 -6.59
N VAL A 23 18.50 2.28 -5.41
CA VAL A 23 19.45 3.35 -5.10
C VAL A 23 20.25 3.03 -3.85
N ASP A 24 21.56 3.28 -3.92
CA ASP A 24 22.48 3.32 -2.78
C ASP A 24 22.86 4.78 -2.48
N VAL A 25 22.75 5.18 -1.21
CA VAL A 25 23.29 6.44 -0.66
C VAL A 25 24.43 6.09 0.28
N THR A 26 25.65 6.49 -0.09
CA THR A 26 26.89 6.26 0.68
C THR A 26 27.31 7.55 1.39
N LEU A 27 27.72 7.40 2.64
CA LEU A 27 28.15 8.50 3.49
C LEU A 27 29.68 8.56 3.65
N GLU A 28 30.19 9.67 4.16
CA GLU A 28 31.62 9.88 4.47
C GLU A 28 32.22 8.81 5.38
N ASN A 29 31.42 8.25 6.29
CA ASN A 29 31.85 7.19 7.20
C ASN A 29 31.73 5.77 6.59
N GLY A 30 31.40 5.66 5.29
CA GLY A 30 31.25 4.40 4.57
C GLY A 30 29.92 3.66 4.78
N MET A 31 29.02 4.17 5.62
CA MET A 31 27.68 3.60 5.77
C MET A 31 26.88 3.77 4.47
N VAL A 32 26.06 2.77 4.15
CA VAL A 32 25.24 2.74 2.93
C VAL A 32 23.80 2.44 3.28
N GLY A 33 22.90 3.34 2.91
CA GLY A 33 21.46 3.07 2.85
C GLY A 33 21.08 2.64 1.43
N ARG A 34 20.24 1.60 1.32
CA ARG A 34 19.76 1.07 0.03
C ARG A 34 18.25 0.98 0.04
N ALA A 35 17.61 1.42 -1.05
CA ALA A 35 16.17 1.25 -1.22
C ALA A 35 15.81 0.90 -2.67
N ALA A 36 14.75 0.12 -2.84
CA ALA A 36 14.18 -0.22 -4.13
C ALA A 36 12.72 0.24 -4.23
N VAL A 37 12.33 0.71 -5.41
CA VAL A 37 11.04 1.38 -5.62
C VAL A 37 9.99 0.40 -6.13
N PRO A 38 8.78 0.36 -5.54
CA PRO A 38 7.68 -0.45 -6.05
C PRO A 38 6.97 0.20 -7.26
N SER A 39 6.17 -0.56 -8.00
CA SER A 39 5.43 -0.13 -9.19
C SER A 39 4.01 -0.71 -9.23
N GLY A 40 3.01 0.08 -9.65
CA GLY A 40 1.60 -0.34 -9.72
C GLY A 40 1.24 -1.17 -10.97
N ALA A 41 0.18 -1.98 -10.89
CA ALA A 41 -0.50 -2.54 -12.06
C ALA A 41 -1.56 -1.58 -12.60
N SER A 42 -2.53 -1.24 -11.76
CA SER A 42 -3.41 -0.09 -11.95
C SER A 42 -2.77 1.14 -11.30
N THR A 43 -2.92 2.28 -11.98
CA THR A 43 -2.39 3.57 -11.56
C THR A 43 -3.48 4.61 -11.73
N GLY A 44 -3.89 5.25 -10.64
CA GLY A 44 -4.77 6.40 -10.70
C GLY A 44 -4.23 7.48 -11.65
N THR A 45 -5.11 8.17 -12.36
CA THR A 45 -4.72 9.08 -13.46
C THR A 45 -3.92 10.29 -13.00
N LYS A 46 -3.88 10.54 -11.68
CA LYS A 46 -3.21 11.68 -11.04
C LYS A 46 -2.01 11.29 -10.17
N GLU A 47 -1.53 10.04 -10.26
CA GLU A 47 -0.31 9.61 -9.59
C GLU A 47 0.93 10.38 -10.08
N ALA A 48 1.95 10.53 -9.23
CA ALA A 48 3.26 10.99 -9.67
C ALA A 48 3.86 9.99 -10.69
N LEU A 49 4.55 10.51 -11.69
CA LEU A 49 4.93 9.75 -12.87
C LEU A 49 6.08 8.78 -12.57
N GLU A 50 5.83 7.48 -12.72
CA GLU A 50 6.89 6.49 -12.88
C GLU A 50 7.55 6.66 -14.26
N LEU A 51 8.80 7.12 -14.29
CA LEU A 51 9.50 7.37 -15.55
C LEU A 51 10.02 6.05 -16.15
N ARG A 52 9.47 5.67 -17.30
CA ARG A 52 9.89 4.53 -18.13
C ARG A 52 10.42 4.98 -19.49
N ASP A 53 11.26 4.15 -20.11
CA ASP A 53 12.01 4.52 -21.31
C ASP A 53 11.15 4.55 -22.58
N GLY A 54 10.14 3.68 -22.68
CA GLY A 54 9.22 3.57 -23.82
C GLY A 54 9.75 2.80 -25.03
N ASP A 55 11.00 2.32 -24.98
CA ASP A 55 11.61 1.53 -26.04
C ASP A 55 11.08 0.09 -26.05
N LYS A 56 10.14 -0.21 -26.96
CA LYS A 56 9.51 -1.54 -27.09
C LYS A 56 10.51 -2.67 -27.35
N SER A 57 11.71 -2.38 -27.85
CA SER A 57 12.75 -3.39 -28.10
C SER A 57 13.44 -3.86 -26.81
N TYR A 58 13.30 -3.14 -25.70
CA TYR A 58 13.98 -3.45 -24.43
C TYR A 58 12.98 -3.49 -23.27
N TYR A 59 12.85 -4.67 -22.63
CA TYR A 59 11.83 -4.93 -21.60
C TYR A 59 10.42 -4.48 -22.01
N LEU A 60 10.06 -4.64 -23.29
CA LEU A 60 8.74 -4.26 -23.84
C LEU A 60 8.37 -2.79 -23.58
N GLY A 61 9.36 -1.88 -23.53
CA GLY A 61 9.15 -0.46 -23.23
C GLY A 61 9.21 -0.09 -21.76
N LYS A 62 9.35 -1.07 -20.86
CA LYS A 62 9.26 -0.87 -19.41
C LYS A 62 10.59 -0.60 -18.71
N SER A 63 11.69 -0.52 -19.45
CA SER A 63 13.01 -0.14 -18.91
C SER A 63 12.96 1.21 -18.18
N VAL A 64 13.84 1.39 -17.19
CA VAL A 64 13.91 2.60 -16.33
C VAL A 64 15.29 3.26 -16.38
N ARG A 65 16.03 3.09 -17.49
CA ARG A 65 17.40 3.62 -17.62
C ARG A 65 17.43 5.14 -17.56
N LYS A 66 16.42 5.84 -18.08
CA LYS A 66 16.30 7.30 -17.93
C LYS A 66 16.21 7.71 -16.46
N ALA A 67 15.39 7.03 -15.66
CA ALA A 67 15.27 7.30 -14.23
C ALA A 67 16.58 7.00 -13.49
N VAL A 68 17.23 5.87 -13.82
CA VAL A 68 18.56 5.51 -13.27
C VAL A 68 19.62 6.55 -13.62
N GLU A 69 19.63 7.05 -14.86
CA GLU A 69 20.54 8.11 -15.30
C GLU A 69 20.26 9.42 -14.57
N ASN A 70 18.99 9.78 -14.39
CA ASN A 70 18.59 10.95 -13.60
C ASN A 70 19.12 10.89 -12.16
N VAL A 71 19.11 9.69 -11.54
CA VAL A 71 19.71 9.51 -10.21
C VAL A 71 21.23 9.66 -10.26
N ASN A 72 21.90 8.94 -11.16
CA ASN A 72 23.36 8.88 -11.23
C ASN A 72 24.01 10.20 -11.69
N SER A 73 23.26 11.07 -12.38
CA SER A 73 23.76 12.34 -12.91
C SER A 73 23.22 13.54 -12.13
N THR A 74 21.96 13.90 -12.36
CA THR A 74 21.34 15.13 -11.85
C THR A 74 21.15 15.07 -10.34
N ILE A 75 20.49 14.03 -9.83
CA ILE A 75 20.19 13.93 -8.39
C ILE A 75 21.47 13.73 -7.58
N ALA A 76 22.39 12.86 -8.01
CA ALA A 76 23.67 12.67 -7.35
C ALA A 76 24.43 13.99 -7.15
N LYS A 77 24.51 14.84 -8.17
CA LYS A 77 25.14 16.17 -8.05
C LYS A 77 24.40 17.09 -7.08
N LEU A 78 23.08 17.00 -7.03
CA LEU A 78 22.26 17.85 -6.15
C LEU A 78 22.40 17.50 -4.67
N VAL A 79 22.50 16.20 -4.34
CA VAL A 79 22.44 15.74 -2.94
C VAL A 79 23.80 15.40 -2.33
N THR A 80 24.84 15.21 -3.14
CA THR A 80 26.21 15.00 -2.63
C THR A 80 26.65 16.22 -1.82
N GLY A 81 27.25 15.98 -0.66
CA GLY A 81 27.66 17.00 0.31
C GLY A 81 26.56 17.44 1.28
N LYS A 82 25.28 17.09 1.03
CA LYS A 82 24.20 17.34 1.99
C LYS A 82 24.30 16.39 3.18
N ASN A 83 23.87 16.88 4.34
CA ASN A 83 23.73 16.06 5.55
C ASN A 83 22.52 15.12 5.41
N VAL A 84 22.75 13.81 5.51
CA VAL A 84 21.71 12.79 5.38
C VAL A 84 20.64 12.86 6.48
N LEU A 85 20.94 13.48 7.61
CA LEU A 85 20.01 13.67 8.72
C LEU A 85 18.95 14.75 8.43
N ASP A 86 19.15 15.58 7.39
CA ASP A 86 18.16 16.55 6.93
C ASP A 86 17.37 16.00 5.73
N GLN A 87 16.51 15.01 6.02
CA GLN A 87 15.68 14.35 5.00
C GLN A 87 14.87 15.36 4.19
N LYS A 88 14.31 16.37 4.87
CA LYS A 88 13.47 17.40 4.23
C LYS A 88 14.28 18.22 3.23
N ALA A 89 15.50 18.64 3.58
CA ALA A 89 16.35 19.38 2.64
C ALA A 89 16.78 18.54 1.43
N ILE A 90 16.94 17.22 1.59
CA ILE A 90 17.24 16.31 0.47
C ILE A 90 16.02 16.18 -0.44
N ASP A 91 14.85 15.86 0.12
CA ASP A 91 13.61 15.72 -0.64
C ASP A 91 13.29 17.03 -1.38
N LEU A 92 13.28 18.18 -0.70
CA LEU A 92 12.98 19.47 -1.31
C LEU A 92 13.95 19.83 -2.44
N ALA A 93 15.25 19.56 -2.30
CA ALA A 93 16.21 19.83 -3.37
C ALA A 93 15.92 19.01 -4.64
N MET A 94 15.46 17.77 -4.51
CA MET A 94 15.06 16.95 -5.65
C MET A 94 13.74 17.43 -6.26
N LEU A 95 12.76 17.80 -5.43
CA LEU A 95 11.46 18.32 -5.87
C LEU A 95 11.61 19.65 -6.63
N GLU A 96 12.43 20.57 -6.12
CA GLU A 96 12.72 21.86 -6.76
C GLU A 96 13.45 21.68 -8.09
N ALA A 97 14.40 20.73 -8.17
CA ALA A 97 15.15 20.47 -9.40
C ALA A 97 14.31 19.78 -10.49
N ASP A 98 13.36 18.93 -10.08
CA ASP A 98 12.34 18.41 -10.98
C ASP A 98 11.45 19.54 -11.49
N GLY A 99 10.85 20.31 -10.57
CA GLY A 99 10.08 21.51 -10.86
C GLY A 99 8.73 21.26 -11.54
N THR A 100 8.28 20.00 -11.66
CA THR A 100 6.99 19.63 -12.25
C THR A 100 6.02 19.11 -11.19
N GLU A 101 4.71 19.24 -11.44
CA GLU A 101 3.68 18.82 -10.49
C GLU A 101 3.69 17.31 -10.22
N TYR A 102 3.95 16.50 -11.24
CA TYR A 102 3.89 15.03 -11.18
C TYR A 102 5.27 14.38 -11.27
N LYS A 103 6.36 15.11 -10.97
CA LYS A 103 7.72 14.58 -10.99
C LYS A 103 8.14 13.99 -12.34
N SER A 104 7.64 14.57 -13.44
CA SER A 104 7.74 14.00 -14.79
C SER A 104 9.11 14.20 -15.43
N LYS A 105 9.95 15.09 -14.88
CA LYS A 105 11.29 15.38 -15.41
C LYS A 105 12.33 14.39 -14.91
N LEU A 106 12.39 14.20 -13.58
CA LEU A 106 13.32 13.28 -12.93
C LEU A 106 12.74 11.87 -12.79
N GLY A 107 11.42 11.75 -12.66
CA GLY A 107 10.70 10.52 -12.36
C GLY A 107 10.47 10.35 -10.86
N ALA A 108 9.22 10.08 -10.47
CA ALA A 108 8.87 9.80 -9.07
C ALA A 108 9.63 8.59 -8.52
N ASN A 109 9.90 7.60 -9.36
CA ASN A 109 10.71 6.43 -9.03
C ASN A 109 12.19 6.78 -8.75
N ALA A 110 12.77 7.76 -9.45
CA ALA A 110 14.13 8.23 -9.16
C ALA A 110 14.20 8.97 -7.81
N ILE A 111 13.28 9.91 -7.59
CA ILE A 111 13.23 10.75 -6.39
C ILE A 111 12.98 9.87 -5.15
N LEU A 112 11.99 8.97 -5.22
CA LEU A 112 11.63 8.12 -4.09
C LEU A 112 12.78 7.18 -3.70
N GLY A 113 13.46 6.57 -4.68
CA GLY A 113 14.58 5.66 -4.40
C GLY A 113 15.68 6.35 -3.58
N VAL A 114 16.03 7.59 -3.94
CA VAL A 114 17.00 8.40 -3.18
C VAL A 114 16.46 8.80 -1.81
N SER A 115 15.18 9.21 -1.74
CA SER A 115 14.51 9.60 -0.49
C SER A 115 14.54 8.48 0.56
N MET A 116 14.15 7.26 0.17
CA MET A 116 14.15 6.08 1.05
C MET A 116 15.56 5.60 1.41
N ALA A 117 16.50 5.62 0.44
CA ALA A 117 17.88 5.23 0.69
C ALA A 117 18.58 6.20 1.64
N ALA A 118 18.30 7.51 1.53
CA ALA A 118 18.78 8.53 2.45
C ALA A 118 18.23 8.29 3.88
N ALA A 119 16.94 8.00 4.04
CA ALA A 119 16.38 7.70 5.37
C ALA A 119 17.03 6.47 6.03
N ARG A 120 17.27 5.40 5.26
CA ARG A 120 18.01 4.21 5.74
C ARG A 120 19.46 4.54 6.09
N ALA A 121 20.15 5.36 5.31
CA ALA A 121 21.51 5.81 5.63
C ALA A 121 21.53 6.67 6.90
N GLY A 122 20.54 7.55 7.07
CA GLY A 122 20.37 8.38 8.27
C GLY A 122 20.11 7.56 9.53
N SER A 123 19.31 6.49 9.44
CA SER A 123 19.07 5.60 10.60
C SER A 123 20.35 4.90 11.05
N LEU A 124 21.23 4.52 10.12
CA LEU A 124 22.55 3.96 10.45
C LEU A 124 23.45 4.97 11.19
N VAL A 125 23.46 6.23 10.75
CA VAL A 125 24.21 7.31 11.44
C VAL A 125 23.66 7.57 12.83
N ALA A 126 22.34 7.59 12.97
CA ALA A 126 21.66 7.74 14.26
C ALA A 126 21.82 6.50 15.17
N ASN A 127 22.37 5.40 14.63
CA ASN A 127 22.46 4.09 15.28
C ASN A 127 21.08 3.63 15.82
N LYS A 128 20.05 3.78 14.97
CA LYS A 128 18.67 3.40 15.27
C LYS A 128 18.11 2.48 14.18
N PRO A 129 17.24 1.52 14.54
CA PRO A 129 16.35 0.89 13.58
C PRO A 129 15.56 1.94 12.80
N LEU A 130 15.21 1.64 11.55
CA LEU A 130 14.57 2.59 10.65
C LEU A 130 13.26 3.12 11.25
N TYR A 131 12.35 2.28 11.75
CA TYR A 131 11.10 2.75 12.35
C TYR A 131 11.29 3.75 13.51
N LYS A 132 12.32 3.57 14.36
CA LYS A 132 12.65 4.53 15.43
C LYS A 132 13.19 5.82 14.87
N TYR A 133 14.09 5.75 13.89
CA TYR A 133 14.65 6.94 13.23
C TYR A 133 13.57 7.76 12.52
N LEU A 134 12.68 7.10 11.76
CA LEU A 134 11.55 7.75 11.11
C LEU A 134 10.66 8.47 12.14
N ARG A 135 10.35 7.81 13.26
CA ARG A 135 9.47 8.37 14.30
C ARG A 135 10.12 9.49 15.11
N GLU A 136 11.32 9.26 15.64
CA GLU A 136 11.93 10.13 16.64
C GLU A 136 12.71 11.28 16.01
N ASP A 137 13.51 11.00 14.97
CA ASP A 137 14.43 11.95 14.36
C ASP A 137 13.77 12.67 13.18
N LEU A 138 13.09 11.93 12.30
CA LEU A 138 12.34 12.53 11.19
C LEU A 138 10.94 12.98 11.57
N LYS A 139 10.50 12.70 12.81
CA LYS A 139 9.20 13.14 13.36
C LYS A 139 8.02 12.70 12.49
N ALA A 140 8.05 11.44 12.05
CA ALA A 140 6.92 10.85 11.33
C ALA A 140 5.61 11.10 12.12
N PRO A 141 4.53 11.52 11.44
CA PRO A 141 3.27 11.85 12.11
C PRO A 141 2.70 10.61 12.81
N THR A 142 2.15 10.79 14.00
CA THR A 142 1.53 9.72 14.80
C THR A 142 0.36 10.27 15.62
N THR A 143 -0.60 9.41 15.96
CA THR A 143 -1.77 9.72 16.79
C THR A 143 -1.62 9.26 18.23
N THR A 144 -0.55 8.54 18.55
CA THR A 144 -0.30 7.95 19.89
C THR A 144 1.18 8.00 20.25
N GLN A 145 1.50 7.76 21.52
CA GLN A 145 2.88 7.57 21.99
C GLN A 145 3.36 6.11 21.81
N ASP A 146 2.44 5.17 21.67
CA ASP A 146 2.74 3.75 21.55
C ASP A 146 3.31 3.40 20.17
N TYR A 147 4.15 2.38 20.07
CA TYR A 147 4.49 1.78 18.78
C TYR A 147 3.40 0.78 18.41
N VAL A 148 2.49 1.22 17.54
CA VAL A 148 1.37 0.38 17.10
C VAL A 148 1.81 -0.50 15.93
N LEU A 149 1.72 -1.81 16.11
CA LEU A 149 1.88 -2.77 15.02
C LEU A 149 0.59 -2.78 14.20
N PRO A 150 0.67 -2.66 12.87
CA PRO A 150 -0.50 -2.49 12.03
C PRO A 150 -1.30 -3.79 11.88
N ALA A 151 -2.63 -3.68 11.90
CA ALA A 151 -3.51 -4.75 11.48
C ALA A 151 -3.35 -5.01 9.97
N PRO A 152 -3.02 -6.24 9.55
CA PRO A 152 -2.82 -6.53 8.14
C PRO A 152 -4.16 -6.74 7.43
N LEU A 153 -4.37 -5.99 6.35
CA LEU A 153 -5.41 -6.26 5.36
C LEU A 153 -4.82 -7.25 4.35
N MET A 154 -5.07 -8.53 4.58
CA MET A 154 -4.43 -9.62 3.84
C MET A 154 -5.31 -10.05 2.67
N ASN A 155 -4.90 -9.70 1.46
CA ASN A 155 -5.53 -10.20 0.23
C ASN A 155 -5.39 -11.72 0.13
N ILE A 156 -6.50 -12.44 -0.01
CA ILE A 156 -6.50 -13.91 -0.11
C ILE A 156 -7.21 -14.45 -1.35
N ILE A 157 -8.06 -13.65 -2.01
CA ILE A 157 -8.61 -13.93 -3.34
C ILE A 157 -8.47 -12.67 -4.20
N ASN A 158 -7.91 -12.83 -5.39
CA ASN A 158 -7.76 -11.79 -6.40
C ASN A 158 -8.86 -11.86 -7.45
N GLY A 159 -9.26 -10.70 -7.97
CA GLY A 159 -10.03 -10.50 -9.18
C GLY A 159 -9.49 -9.30 -9.97
N GLY A 160 -10.33 -8.70 -10.80
CA GLY A 160 -10.02 -7.48 -11.55
C GLY A 160 -8.70 -7.56 -12.32
N ALA A 161 -7.91 -6.48 -12.32
CA ALA A 161 -6.64 -6.41 -13.03
C ALA A 161 -5.53 -7.32 -12.45
N HIS A 162 -5.72 -7.83 -11.23
CA HIS A 162 -4.73 -8.65 -10.51
C HIS A 162 -4.84 -10.16 -10.82
N ALA A 163 -5.90 -10.58 -11.53
CA ALA A 163 -6.13 -11.97 -11.87
C ALA A 163 -6.77 -12.13 -13.25
N SER A 164 -6.36 -13.17 -13.98
CA SER A 164 -7.06 -13.62 -15.19
C SER A 164 -8.23 -14.55 -14.83
N ASN A 165 -9.23 -14.02 -14.11
CA ASN A 165 -10.45 -14.73 -13.75
C ASN A 165 -11.71 -13.89 -14.04
N ASN A 166 -12.85 -14.28 -13.48
CA ASN A 166 -14.15 -13.69 -13.75
C ASN A 166 -14.73 -12.84 -12.59
N LEU A 167 -13.90 -12.47 -11.62
CA LEU A 167 -14.30 -11.60 -10.51
C LEU A 167 -13.98 -10.15 -10.88
N ASP A 168 -14.94 -9.24 -10.74
CA ASP A 168 -14.74 -7.81 -11.05
C ASP A 168 -14.06 -7.08 -9.89
N ILE A 169 -14.41 -7.42 -8.63
CA ILE A 169 -13.74 -6.89 -7.44
C ILE A 169 -12.28 -7.36 -7.42
N GLN A 170 -11.35 -6.42 -7.27
CA GLN A 170 -9.92 -6.66 -7.40
C GLN A 170 -9.33 -7.47 -6.25
N GLU A 171 -9.70 -7.20 -5.00
CA GLU A 171 -9.20 -7.94 -3.85
C GLU A 171 -10.26 -8.23 -2.80
N PHE A 172 -10.28 -9.49 -2.35
CA PHE A 172 -11.03 -9.94 -1.18
C PHE A 172 -10.04 -10.27 -0.08
N MET A 173 -10.09 -9.46 0.98
CA MET A 173 -9.13 -9.47 2.07
C MET A 173 -9.75 -9.98 3.36
N ILE A 174 -8.92 -10.60 4.19
CA ILE A 174 -9.21 -10.83 5.61
C ILE A 174 -8.44 -9.84 6.47
N VAL A 175 -9.04 -9.47 7.61
CA VAL A 175 -8.41 -8.65 8.63
C VAL A 175 -8.46 -9.40 9.95
N PRO A 176 -7.35 -10.03 10.37
CA PRO A 176 -7.24 -10.61 11.69
C PRO A 176 -7.47 -9.53 12.76
N ASN A 177 -8.30 -9.83 13.76
CA ASN A 177 -8.81 -8.90 14.78
C ASN A 177 -8.75 -9.50 16.19
N LEU A 178 -7.81 -10.41 16.44
CA LEU A 178 -7.61 -11.01 17.75
C LEU A 178 -7.09 -9.97 18.75
N LYS A 179 -7.56 -10.05 20.00
CA LYS A 179 -7.03 -9.29 21.15
C LYS A 179 -5.68 -9.86 21.62
N LYS A 180 -4.73 -9.97 20.68
CA LYS A 180 -3.41 -10.57 20.82
C LYS A 180 -2.36 -9.76 20.05
N SER A 181 -1.11 -10.22 20.09
CA SER A 181 0.02 -9.61 19.39
C SER A 181 -0.15 -9.61 17.86
N PHE A 182 0.69 -8.86 17.16
CA PHE A 182 0.73 -8.88 15.69
C PHE A 182 1.07 -10.28 15.18
N GLY A 183 2.08 -10.95 15.74
CA GLY A 183 2.45 -12.30 15.34
C GLY A 183 1.30 -13.32 15.44
N GLU A 184 0.47 -13.22 16.49
CA GLU A 184 -0.72 -14.06 16.65
C GLU A 184 -1.80 -13.76 15.60
N ASN A 185 -2.00 -12.49 15.28
CA ASN A 185 -2.93 -12.05 14.25
C ASN A 185 -2.47 -12.47 12.84
N LEU A 186 -1.18 -12.30 12.54
CA LEU A 186 -0.57 -12.76 11.30
C LEU A 186 -0.69 -14.28 11.16
N ARG A 187 -0.40 -15.04 12.22
CA ARG A 187 -0.56 -16.50 12.24
C ARG A 187 -1.98 -16.91 11.89
N ALA A 188 -2.99 -16.26 12.48
CA ALA A 188 -4.39 -16.52 12.15
C ALA A 188 -4.69 -16.28 10.67
N GLY A 189 -4.20 -15.19 10.09
CA GLY A 189 -4.33 -14.93 8.66
C GLY A 189 -3.66 -15.98 7.77
N VAL A 190 -2.46 -16.45 8.14
CA VAL A 190 -1.72 -17.52 7.43
C VAL A 190 -2.48 -18.85 7.50
N GLU A 191 -3.03 -19.22 8.65
CA GLU A 191 -3.83 -20.43 8.82
C GLU A 191 -5.11 -20.38 7.97
N VAL A 192 -5.79 -19.23 7.93
CA VAL A 192 -6.96 -19.01 7.05
C VAL A 192 -6.58 -19.13 5.57
N PHE A 193 -5.45 -18.56 5.14
CA PHE A 193 -4.96 -18.71 3.76
C PHE A 193 -4.75 -20.17 3.38
N HIS A 194 -4.12 -20.97 4.25
CA HIS A 194 -3.93 -22.41 3.99
C HIS A 194 -5.24 -23.20 4.03
N ALA A 195 -6.17 -22.86 4.93
CA ALA A 195 -7.50 -23.44 4.95
C ALA A 195 -8.28 -23.13 3.66
N LEU A 196 -8.17 -21.89 3.14
CA LEU A 196 -8.79 -21.48 1.90
C LEU A 196 -8.25 -22.26 0.70
N LYS A 197 -6.93 -22.51 0.66
CA LYS A 197 -6.33 -23.38 -0.37
C LYS A 197 -7.03 -24.73 -0.44
N LYS A 198 -7.33 -25.33 0.71
CA LYS A 198 -8.02 -26.61 0.80
C LYS A 198 -9.49 -26.50 0.39
N VAL A 199 -10.21 -25.47 0.84
CA VAL A 199 -11.61 -25.20 0.43
C VAL A 199 -11.73 -25.10 -1.09
N LEU A 200 -10.85 -24.32 -1.72
CA LEU A 200 -10.82 -24.16 -3.17
C LEU A 200 -10.49 -25.48 -3.88
N SER A 201 -9.49 -26.21 -3.39
CA SER A 201 -9.10 -27.52 -3.96
C SER A 201 -10.21 -28.56 -3.87
N ASP A 202 -10.89 -28.65 -2.72
CA ASP A 202 -12.01 -29.58 -2.50
C ASP A 202 -13.19 -29.28 -3.45
N LYS A 203 -13.35 -28.03 -3.87
CA LYS A 203 -14.32 -27.57 -4.87
C LYS A 203 -13.80 -27.61 -6.31
N ASN A 204 -12.60 -28.15 -6.55
CA ASN A 204 -11.91 -28.21 -7.84
C ASN A 204 -11.58 -26.84 -8.48
N TYR A 205 -11.43 -25.80 -7.67
CA TYR A 205 -10.93 -24.51 -8.14
C TYR A 205 -9.41 -24.45 -8.18
N SER A 206 -8.87 -23.60 -9.06
CA SER A 206 -7.45 -23.30 -9.12
C SER A 206 -6.95 -22.69 -7.82
N THR A 207 -5.79 -23.15 -7.35
CA THR A 207 -5.07 -22.54 -6.22
C THR A 207 -3.79 -21.83 -6.66
N ASN A 208 -3.69 -21.44 -7.94
CA ASN A 208 -2.63 -20.56 -8.40
C ASN A 208 -2.80 -19.18 -7.78
N VAL A 209 -1.68 -18.50 -7.57
CA VAL A 209 -1.67 -17.18 -6.94
C VAL A 209 -1.47 -16.06 -7.96
N GLY A 210 -2.10 -14.91 -7.71
CA GLY A 210 -1.92 -13.67 -8.48
C GLY A 210 -0.67 -12.88 -8.07
N ASP A 211 -0.61 -11.62 -8.48
CA ASP A 211 0.52 -10.72 -8.22
C ASP A 211 0.74 -10.49 -6.71
N GLU A 212 -0.33 -10.41 -5.91
CA GLU A 212 -0.32 -10.16 -4.47
C GLU A 212 -0.23 -11.44 -3.63
N GLY A 213 -0.16 -12.61 -4.27
CA GLY A 213 -0.05 -13.91 -3.59
C GLY A 213 -1.37 -14.50 -3.08
N GLY A 214 -2.50 -13.82 -3.28
CA GLY A 214 -3.84 -14.37 -3.09
C GLY A 214 -4.20 -15.38 -4.19
N PHE A 215 -5.21 -16.22 -3.98
CA PHE A 215 -5.66 -17.17 -5.01
C PHE A 215 -6.44 -16.46 -6.13
N ALA A 216 -6.37 -16.98 -7.36
CA ALA A 216 -7.11 -16.46 -8.51
C ALA A 216 -8.04 -17.52 -9.14
N PRO A 217 -9.04 -18.06 -8.39
CA PRO A 217 -9.99 -19.02 -8.93
C PRO A 217 -11.02 -18.35 -9.86
N ASN A 218 -11.63 -19.13 -10.75
CA ASN A 218 -12.87 -18.75 -11.43
C ASN A 218 -14.05 -19.17 -10.56
N LEU A 219 -14.77 -18.22 -9.97
CA LEU A 219 -15.88 -18.47 -9.06
C LEU A 219 -17.19 -17.95 -9.67
N GLY A 220 -18.33 -18.54 -9.35
CA GLY A 220 -19.62 -18.17 -9.93
C GLY A 220 -20.10 -16.76 -9.57
N SER A 221 -19.60 -16.15 -8.49
CA SER A 221 -19.97 -14.79 -8.06
C SER A 221 -19.02 -14.21 -7.01
N HIS A 222 -19.15 -12.90 -6.75
CA HIS A 222 -18.51 -12.26 -5.59
C HIS A 222 -18.99 -12.84 -4.25
N ASP A 223 -20.26 -13.27 -4.15
CA ASP A 223 -20.80 -13.95 -2.96
C ASP A 223 -20.08 -15.27 -2.71
N GLU A 224 -19.85 -16.08 -3.75
CA GLU A 224 -19.14 -17.36 -3.60
C GLU A 224 -17.71 -17.16 -3.11
N ALA A 225 -17.03 -16.08 -3.52
CA ALA A 225 -15.71 -15.73 -3.00
C ALA A 225 -15.74 -15.51 -1.49
N LEU A 226 -16.70 -14.71 -1.00
CA LEU A 226 -16.87 -14.44 0.43
C LEU A 226 -17.34 -15.67 1.22
N GLU A 227 -18.15 -16.53 0.63
CA GLU A 227 -18.59 -17.80 1.23
C GLU A 227 -17.42 -18.79 1.38
N CYS A 228 -16.55 -18.91 0.38
CA CYS A 228 -15.33 -19.71 0.47
C CYS A 228 -14.38 -19.20 1.55
N ILE A 229 -14.24 -17.87 1.69
CA ILE A 229 -13.44 -17.25 2.74
C ILE A 229 -14.02 -17.56 4.12
N GLN A 230 -15.33 -17.44 4.31
CA GLN A 230 -15.98 -17.76 5.58
C GLN A 230 -15.85 -19.24 5.95
N GLU A 231 -15.98 -20.14 4.97
CA GLU A 231 -15.73 -21.57 5.16
C GLU A 231 -14.28 -21.81 5.60
N ALA A 232 -13.30 -21.13 4.99
CA ALA A 232 -11.90 -21.21 5.36
C ALA A 232 -11.62 -20.69 6.78
N VAL A 233 -12.22 -19.56 7.17
CA VAL A 233 -12.14 -18.99 8.51
C VAL A 233 -12.66 -19.99 9.55
N SER A 234 -13.81 -20.60 9.29
CA SER A 234 -14.38 -21.64 10.16
C SER A 234 -13.50 -22.88 10.25
N LYS A 235 -12.99 -23.38 9.11
CA LYS A 235 -12.07 -24.54 9.07
C LYS A 235 -10.73 -24.29 9.75
N ALA A 236 -10.27 -23.03 9.80
CA ALA A 236 -9.07 -22.62 10.55
C ALA A 236 -9.34 -22.44 12.06
N GLY A 237 -10.58 -22.59 12.52
CA GLY A 237 -10.93 -22.52 13.94
C GLY A 237 -11.21 -21.11 14.46
N TYR A 238 -11.42 -20.13 13.57
CA TYR A 238 -11.70 -18.73 13.91
C TYR A 238 -13.16 -18.36 13.67
N LYS A 239 -13.65 -17.33 14.35
CA LYS A 239 -15.00 -16.79 14.17
C LYS A 239 -15.02 -15.59 13.24
N ILE A 240 -15.73 -15.70 12.12
CA ILE A 240 -15.98 -14.57 11.24
C ILE A 240 -16.76 -13.46 11.98
N GLY A 241 -16.39 -12.20 11.75
CA GLY A 241 -17.00 -11.03 12.39
C GLY A 241 -16.51 -10.72 13.80
N GLN A 242 -15.71 -11.61 14.41
CA GLN A 242 -15.08 -11.39 15.72
C GLN A 242 -13.56 -11.50 15.62
N ASP A 243 -13.06 -12.70 15.26
CA ASP A 243 -11.64 -13.00 15.16
C ASP A 243 -11.06 -12.57 13.82
N ILE A 244 -11.85 -12.72 12.74
CA ILE A 244 -11.49 -12.34 11.37
C ILE A 244 -12.62 -11.48 10.78
N LEU A 245 -12.28 -10.31 10.27
CA LEU A 245 -13.18 -9.44 9.51
C LEU A 245 -12.85 -9.54 8.00
N LEU A 246 -13.70 -8.95 7.17
CA LEU A 246 -13.52 -8.90 5.72
C LEU A 246 -13.22 -7.48 5.26
N SER A 247 -12.41 -7.32 4.22
CA SER A 247 -12.16 -6.06 3.56
C SER A 247 -12.18 -6.26 2.05
N LEU A 248 -12.60 -5.25 1.31
CA LEU A 248 -12.64 -5.29 -0.15
C LEU A 248 -11.79 -4.15 -0.72
N ASP A 249 -11.10 -4.44 -1.82
CA ASP A 249 -10.64 -3.43 -2.77
C ASP A 249 -11.38 -3.67 -4.07
N CYS A 250 -12.28 -2.76 -4.39
CA CYS A 250 -13.13 -2.87 -5.56
C CYS A 250 -12.42 -2.41 -6.83
N ALA A 251 -11.48 -1.47 -6.75
CA ALA A 251 -10.86 -0.82 -7.91
C ALA A 251 -11.90 -0.41 -8.97
N SER A 252 -13.00 0.22 -8.53
CA SER A 252 -14.21 0.36 -9.37
C SER A 252 -14.03 1.16 -10.65
N SER A 253 -12.97 1.96 -10.75
CA SER A 253 -12.58 2.64 -11.99
C SER A 253 -12.39 1.66 -13.15
N GLU A 254 -11.92 0.43 -12.90
CA GLU A 254 -11.65 -0.58 -13.93
C GLU A 254 -12.93 -1.11 -14.61
N PHE A 255 -14.07 -1.02 -13.93
CA PHE A 255 -15.37 -1.44 -14.46
C PHE A 255 -16.38 -0.29 -14.55
N TYR A 256 -15.92 0.96 -14.45
CA TYR A 256 -16.73 2.14 -14.64
C TYR A 256 -16.67 2.62 -16.10
N LYS A 257 -17.83 2.70 -16.75
CA LYS A 257 -17.95 3.03 -18.16
C LYS A 257 -19.20 3.87 -18.42
N ASN A 258 -19.01 5.01 -19.08
CA ASN A 258 -20.10 5.91 -19.50
C ASN A 258 -21.07 6.30 -18.36
N GLY A 259 -20.55 6.58 -17.16
CA GLY A 259 -21.37 6.98 -16.01
C GLY A 259 -22.04 5.84 -15.24
N LYS A 260 -21.67 4.59 -15.54
CA LYS A 260 -22.26 3.38 -14.93
C LYS A 260 -21.19 2.34 -14.62
N TYR A 261 -21.50 1.42 -13.74
CA TYR A 261 -20.60 0.34 -13.32
C TYR A 261 -21.07 -0.99 -13.94
N GLU A 262 -20.17 -1.69 -14.64
CA GLU A 262 -20.45 -2.95 -15.36
C GLU A 262 -19.79 -4.13 -14.64
N MET A 263 -20.55 -4.91 -13.86
CA MET A 263 -19.99 -6.06 -13.12
C MET A 263 -20.94 -7.26 -13.14
N GLN A 264 -20.39 -8.47 -13.17
CA GLN A 264 -21.13 -9.75 -13.19
C GLN A 264 -22.24 -9.78 -14.26
N GLY A 265 -21.98 -9.20 -15.44
CA GLY A 265 -22.93 -9.12 -16.55
C GLY A 265 -24.14 -8.19 -16.30
N LYS A 266 -24.07 -7.32 -15.30
CA LYS A 266 -25.10 -6.33 -14.95
C LYS A 266 -24.52 -4.92 -15.02
N THR A 267 -25.40 -3.95 -15.21
CA THR A 267 -25.07 -2.53 -15.18
C THR A 267 -25.74 -1.87 -13.99
N TYR A 268 -24.97 -1.10 -13.24
CA TYR A 268 -25.41 -0.38 -12.04
C TYR A 268 -25.20 1.12 -12.25
N ASP A 269 -26.19 1.93 -11.90
CA ASP A 269 -25.94 3.34 -11.61
C ASP A 269 -25.33 3.52 -10.21
N ILE A 270 -25.04 4.77 -9.83
CA ILE A 270 -24.38 5.10 -8.57
C ILE A 270 -25.22 4.64 -7.36
N ASP A 271 -26.53 4.90 -7.36
CA ASP A 271 -27.44 4.50 -6.27
C ASP A 271 -27.49 2.97 -6.13
N GLN A 272 -27.54 2.26 -7.26
CA GLN A 272 -27.53 0.80 -7.29
C GLN A 272 -26.19 0.23 -6.82
N MET A 273 -25.06 0.87 -7.13
CA MET A 273 -23.75 0.48 -6.61
C MET A 273 -23.62 0.70 -5.11
N ILE A 274 -24.06 1.86 -4.60
CA ILE A 274 -24.08 2.12 -3.16
C ILE A 274 -24.97 1.08 -2.45
N LYS A 275 -26.13 0.76 -3.04
CA LYS A 275 -27.01 -0.29 -2.52
C LYS A 275 -26.32 -1.66 -2.52
N TYR A 276 -25.62 -2.01 -3.60
CA TYR A 276 -24.86 -3.26 -3.70
C TYR A 276 -23.88 -3.41 -2.52
N TYR A 277 -23.09 -2.36 -2.23
CA TYR A 277 -22.18 -2.38 -1.08
C TYR A 277 -22.89 -2.40 0.28
N SER A 278 -24.01 -1.68 0.41
CA SER A 278 -24.84 -1.70 1.61
C SER A 278 -25.40 -3.11 1.92
N ASP A 279 -25.88 -3.80 0.89
CA ASP A 279 -26.37 -5.17 1.00
C ASP A 279 -25.22 -6.12 1.39
N PHE A 280 -24.02 -5.94 0.80
CA PHE A 280 -22.81 -6.69 1.15
C PHE A 280 -22.39 -6.48 2.61
N CYS A 281 -22.34 -5.24 3.09
CA CYS A 281 -22.05 -4.90 4.48
C CYS A 281 -23.11 -5.43 5.46
N SER A 282 -24.34 -5.67 5.00
CA SER A 282 -25.41 -6.24 5.81
C SER A 282 -25.33 -7.77 5.88
N LYS A 283 -24.88 -8.43 4.80
CA LYS A 283 -24.74 -9.89 4.72
C LYS A 283 -23.43 -10.39 5.34
N TYR A 284 -22.35 -9.63 5.22
CA TYR A 284 -21.00 -10.02 5.60
C TYR A 284 -20.36 -9.02 6.55
N PRO A 285 -19.46 -9.44 7.46
CA PRO A 285 -18.77 -8.54 8.39
C PRO A 285 -17.63 -7.76 7.70
N ILE A 286 -18.00 -6.94 6.72
CA ILE A 286 -17.09 -6.07 5.98
C ILE A 286 -16.69 -4.90 6.88
N TYR A 287 -15.39 -4.84 7.18
CA TYR A 287 -14.73 -3.78 7.93
C TYR A 287 -14.41 -2.58 7.04
N SER A 288 -13.86 -2.82 5.84
CA SER A 288 -13.49 -1.75 4.91
C SER A 288 -13.82 -2.05 3.45
N ILE A 289 -14.07 -0.98 2.69
CA ILE A 289 -14.22 -0.97 1.24
C ILE A 289 -13.26 0.09 0.70
N GLU A 290 -12.34 -0.32 -0.14
CA GLU A 290 -11.41 0.52 -0.88
C GLU A 290 -11.90 0.70 -2.32
N ASP A 291 -11.79 1.94 -2.81
CA ASP A 291 -12.18 2.35 -4.16
C ASP A 291 -13.53 1.79 -4.63
N GLY A 292 -14.53 1.92 -3.75
CA GLY A 292 -15.90 1.45 -3.99
C GLY A 292 -16.56 2.12 -5.20
N LEU A 293 -16.18 3.35 -5.54
CA LEU A 293 -16.64 4.08 -6.72
C LEU A 293 -15.44 4.59 -7.53
N ALA A 294 -15.67 4.96 -8.78
CA ALA A 294 -14.61 5.44 -9.66
C ALA A 294 -13.94 6.72 -9.13
N GLU A 295 -12.67 6.94 -9.47
CA GLU A 295 -11.88 8.09 -8.99
C GLU A 295 -12.47 9.46 -9.42
N ASP A 296 -13.25 9.50 -10.51
CA ASP A 296 -13.90 10.70 -11.03
C ASP A 296 -15.35 10.90 -10.54
N ASP A 297 -15.94 9.92 -9.84
CA ASP A 297 -17.31 9.97 -9.30
C ASP A 297 -17.37 10.73 -7.95
N GLN A 298 -17.03 12.02 -8.00
CA GLN A 298 -16.84 12.85 -6.82
C GLN A 298 -18.10 12.96 -5.95
N GLN A 299 -19.28 13.05 -6.58
CA GLN A 299 -20.56 13.14 -5.87
C GLN A 299 -20.99 11.78 -5.31
N GLY A 300 -20.82 10.70 -6.08
CA GLY A 300 -21.10 9.34 -5.61
C GLY A 300 -20.29 8.99 -4.38
N TRP A 301 -19.02 9.41 -4.30
CA TRP A 301 -18.19 9.21 -3.10
C TRP A 301 -18.76 9.89 -1.84
N VAL A 302 -19.34 11.09 -1.96
CA VAL A 302 -19.99 11.77 -0.84
C VAL A 302 -21.25 10.99 -0.40
N GLU A 303 -22.00 10.47 -1.35
CA GLU A 303 -23.21 9.68 -1.09
C GLU A 303 -22.89 8.31 -0.48
N LEU A 304 -21.86 7.62 -0.98
CA LEU A 304 -21.32 6.39 -0.40
C LEU A 304 -20.86 6.64 1.04
N THR A 305 -20.17 7.75 1.29
CA THR A 305 -19.70 8.14 2.62
C THR A 305 -20.84 8.41 3.57
N ARG A 306 -21.90 9.10 3.11
CA ARG A 306 -23.11 9.31 3.90
C ARG A 306 -23.83 7.99 4.21
N ALA A 307 -23.89 7.07 3.25
CA ALA A 307 -24.59 5.80 3.41
C ALA A 307 -23.86 4.82 4.35
N LEU A 308 -22.54 4.68 4.21
CA LEU A 308 -21.77 3.60 4.84
C LEU A 308 -20.67 4.07 5.80
N GLY A 309 -20.18 5.31 5.66
CA GLY A 309 -18.98 5.80 6.35
C GLY A 309 -19.05 5.86 7.88
N ALA A 310 -20.26 5.73 8.46
CA ALA A 310 -20.42 5.64 9.91
C ALA A 310 -20.07 4.26 10.49
N LYS A 311 -20.12 3.20 9.68
CA LYS A 311 -19.93 1.80 10.12
C LYS A 311 -18.83 1.07 9.37
N THR A 312 -18.48 1.55 8.17
CA THR A 312 -17.51 0.94 7.27
C THR A 312 -16.38 1.92 7.03
N VAL A 313 -15.14 1.42 7.05
CA VAL A 313 -13.98 2.20 6.64
C VAL A 313 -13.96 2.29 5.11
N LEU A 314 -14.15 3.49 4.57
CA LEU A 314 -14.11 3.78 3.16
C LEU A 314 -12.75 4.36 2.82
N VAL A 315 -11.97 3.61 2.04
CA VAL A 315 -10.58 3.93 1.72
C VAL A 315 -10.53 4.50 0.30
N GLY A 316 -9.99 5.70 0.16
CA GLY A 316 -9.63 6.23 -1.15
C GLY A 316 -8.18 5.90 -1.49
N ASP A 317 -7.97 5.18 -2.58
CA ASP A 317 -6.65 4.88 -3.17
C ASP A 317 -6.46 5.71 -4.44
N ASP A 318 -7.02 5.32 -5.59
CA ASP A 318 -6.99 6.12 -6.82
C ASP A 318 -7.74 7.44 -6.65
N LEU A 319 -8.72 7.49 -5.75
CA LEU A 319 -9.42 8.73 -5.38
C LEU A 319 -8.47 9.82 -4.89
N PHE A 320 -7.43 9.47 -4.13
CA PHE A 320 -6.55 10.43 -3.46
C PHE A 320 -5.08 10.38 -3.90
N VAL A 321 -4.63 9.25 -4.48
CA VAL A 321 -3.28 9.00 -5.01
C VAL A 321 -2.15 9.47 -4.08
N THR A 322 -2.33 9.32 -2.77
CA THR A 322 -1.40 9.83 -1.73
C THR A 322 -1.05 11.33 -1.88
N ASN A 323 -1.85 12.10 -2.62
CA ASN A 323 -1.60 13.50 -2.95
C ASN A 323 -2.35 14.42 -2.00
N LYS A 324 -1.60 15.16 -1.20
CA LYS A 324 -2.12 16.10 -0.20
C LYS A 324 -3.17 17.09 -0.73
N LYS A 325 -3.00 17.63 -1.95
CA LYS A 325 -3.95 18.63 -2.50
C LYS A 325 -5.28 17.98 -2.86
N ILE A 326 -5.23 16.81 -3.50
CA ILE A 326 -6.42 16.04 -3.90
C ILE A 326 -7.14 15.56 -2.64
N PHE A 327 -6.39 15.02 -1.69
CA PHE A 327 -6.94 14.57 -0.42
C PHE A 327 -7.58 15.71 0.37
N GLU A 328 -6.96 16.89 0.44
CA GLU A 328 -7.54 18.05 1.10
C GLU A 328 -8.90 18.45 0.49
N ALA A 329 -9.02 18.40 -0.84
CA ALA A 329 -10.29 18.68 -1.52
C ALA A 329 -11.36 17.63 -1.17
N GLY A 330 -11.00 16.35 -1.15
CA GLY A 330 -11.91 15.26 -0.79
C GLY A 330 -12.38 15.31 0.67
N ILE A 331 -11.49 15.62 1.61
CA ILE A 331 -11.86 15.85 3.02
C ILE A 331 -12.89 16.99 3.12
N LYS A 332 -12.67 18.11 2.42
CA LYS A 332 -13.60 19.25 2.43
C LYS A 332 -14.97 18.88 1.84
N ALA A 333 -15.00 18.00 0.85
CA ALA A 333 -16.23 17.50 0.24
C ALA A 333 -16.95 16.43 1.09
N GLY A 334 -16.27 15.84 2.09
CA GLY A 334 -16.81 14.74 2.88
C GLY A 334 -16.74 13.38 2.17
N GLN A 335 -15.68 13.17 1.37
CA GLN A 335 -15.42 11.91 0.68
C GLN A 335 -14.59 10.97 1.54
N ALA A 336 -14.99 9.70 1.59
CA ALA A 336 -14.32 8.62 2.29
C ALA A 336 -14.11 8.91 3.79
N ASN A 337 -13.40 8.02 4.50
CA ASN A 337 -12.95 8.25 5.88
C ASN A 337 -11.56 7.64 6.16
N ALA A 338 -10.89 7.17 5.11
CA ALA A 338 -9.53 6.66 5.13
C ALA A 338 -8.83 6.92 3.78
N ILE A 339 -7.50 6.93 3.82
CA ILE A 339 -6.64 7.04 2.64
C ILE A 339 -5.67 5.86 2.59
N LEU A 340 -5.50 5.28 1.41
CA LEU A 340 -4.43 4.35 1.14
C LEU A 340 -3.14 5.14 0.83
N VAL A 341 -2.06 4.81 1.51
CA VAL A 341 -0.79 5.54 1.43
C VAL A 341 0.24 4.67 0.72
N LYS A 342 0.52 5.02 -0.53
CA LYS A 342 1.53 4.41 -1.38
C LYS A 342 2.65 5.43 -1.61
N VAL A 343 3.83 5.16 -1.05
CA VAL A 343 4.97 6.10 -1.09
C VAL A 343 5.37 6.52 -2.52
N ASN A 344 5.19 5.65 -3.50
CA ASN A 344 5.54 5.92 -4.90
C ASN A 344 4.48 6.73 -5.66
N GLN A 345 3.23 6.79 -5.18
CA GLN A 345 2.20 7.65 -5.79
C GLN A 345 2.51 9.14 -5.60
N ILE A 346 3.21 9.50 -4.52
CA ILE A 346 3.64 10.89 -4.27
C ILE A 346 5.13 11.10 -4.50
N GLY A 347 5.99 10.12 -4.24
CA GLY A 347 7.39 10.11 -4.70
C GLY A 347 8.44 10.66 -3.74
N SER A 348 8.09 11.06 -2.51
CA SER A 348 9.07 11.41 -1.46
C SER A 348 8.53 11.11 -0.05
N LEU A 349 9.42 10.89 0.92
CA LEU A 349 9.03 10.66 2.31
C LEU A 349 8.46 11.92 2.97
N THR A 350 9.02 13.10 2.66
CA THR A 350 8.49 14.37 3.15
C THR A 350 7.02 14.56 2.76
N GLU A 351 6.68 14.40 1.48
CA GLU A 351 5.29 14.53 1.03
C GLU A 351 4.40 13.41 1.59
N THR A 352 4.93 12.19 1.72
CA THR A 352 4.22 11.07 2.38
C THR A 352 3.84 11.44 3.82
N PHE A 353 4.78 11.97 4.61
CA PHE A 353 4.51 12.40 5.98
C PHE A 353 3.50 13.54 6.04
N GLU A 354 3.55 14.48 5.10
CA GLU A 354 2.57 15.56 5.05
C GLU A 354 1.15 15.05 4.76
N THR A 355 0.99 14.06 3.88
CA THR A 355 -0.31 13.43 3.59
C THR A 355 -0.82 12.64 4.80
N ILE A 356 0.02 11.84 5.46
CA ILE A 356 -0.36 11.10 6.68
C ILE A 356 -0.75 12.07 7.81
N ALA A 357 0.02 13.14 8.01
CA ALA A 357 -0.29 14.16 9.01
C ALA A 357 -1.65 14.82 8.75
N MET A 358 -2.00 15.05 7.48
CA MET A 358 -3.31 15.56 7.09
C MET A 358 -4.43 14.58 7.41
N ALA A 359 -4.22 13.27 7.19
CA ALA A 359 -5.21 12.25 7.52
C ALA A 359 -5.52 12.28 9.02
N TYR A 360 -4.49 12.22 9.86
CA TYR A 360 -4.66 12.21 11.32
C TYR A 360 -5.27 13.48 11.86
N LYS A 361 -4.88 14.64 11.33
CA LYS A 361 -5.45 15.95 11.72
C LYS A 361 -6.96 16.01 11.47
N ASN A 362 -7.46 15.32 10.45
CA ASN A 362 -8.87 15.33 10.07
C ASN A 362 -9.62 14.05 10.50
N GLY A 363 -9.01 13.21 11.34
CA GLY A 363 -9.65 11.99 11.86
C GLY A 363 -9.78 10.85 10.84
N TYR A 364 -9.10 10.95 9.69
CA TYR A 364 -9.04 9.87 8.70
C TYR A 364 -8.03 8.81 9.13
N LYS A 365 -8.31 7.56 8.79
CA LYS A 365 -7.29 6.49 8.89
C LYS A 365 -6.31 6.59 7.74
N ALA A 366 -5.05 6.25 7.98
CA ALA A 366 -4.03 6.10 6.94
C ALA A 366 -3.61 4.63 6.90
N ILE A 367 -3.76 3.99 5.74
CA ILE A 367 -3.41 2.58 5.54
C ILE A 367 -2.14 2.52 4.71
N ILE A 368 -1.02 2.10 5.29
CA ILE A 368 0.23 2.01 4.55
C ILE A 368 0.15 0.83 3.58
N SER A 369 0.52 1.04 2.32
CA SER A 369 0.29 0.04 1.27
C SER A 369 1.52 -0.27 0.42
N HIS A 370 1.56 -1.52 -0.03
CA HIS A 370 2.42 -1.99 -1.12
C HIS A 370 1.92 -1.53 -2.51
N ARG A 371 2.57 -2.00 -3.58
CA ARG A 371 2.05 -2.02 -4.96
C ARG A 371 2.02 -3.44 -5.54
N SER A 372 1.32 -3.67 -6.64
CA SER A 372 1.29 -4.99 -7.32
C SER A 372 2.68 -5.45 -7.80
N GLY A 373 3.56 -4.53 -8.24
CA GLY A 373 4.97 -4.79 -8.47
C GLY A 373 5.81 -4.38 -7.26
N GLU A 374 6.18 -5.35 -6.43
CA GLU A 374 7.00 -5.11 -5.22
C GLU A 374 8.44 -5.60 -5.40
N THR A 375 9.29 -5.27 -4.43
CA THR A 375 10.63 -5.86 -4.32
C THR A 375 10.79 -6.56 -2.97
N SER A 376 12.00 -7.02 -2.63
CA SER A 376 12.29 -7.47 -1.27
C SER A 376 12.41 -6.33 -0.25
N ASP A 377 12.31 -5.06 -0.67
CA ASP A 377 12.39 -3.92 0.23
C ASP A 377 11.20 -3.89 1.21
N SER A 378 11.47 -3.91 2.51
CA SER A 378 10.46 -3.94 3.58
C SER A 378 10.10 -2.56 4.16
N PHE A 379 10.51 -1.45 3.55
CA PHE A 379 10.40 -0.09 4.10
C PHE A 379 9.02 0.25 4.68
N ILE A 380 7.95 -0.19 4.02
CA ILE A 380 6.58 0.12 4.43
C ILE A 380 6.19 -0.50 5.80
N ALA A 381 6.86 -1.58 6.23
CA ALA A 381 6.69 -2.13 7.57
C ALA A 381 7.21 -1.16 8.64
N ASP A 382 8.43 -0.66 8.47
CA ASP A 382 9.01 0.37 9.35
C ASP A 382 8.19 1.66 9.32
N LEU A 383 7.71 2.08 8.13
CA LEU A 383 6.86 3.25 7.99
C LEU A 383 5.54 3.11 8.77
N ALA A 384 4.86 1.98 8.66
CA ALA A 384 3.59 1.73 9.34
C ALA A 384 3.72 1.77 10.88
N VAL A 385 4.83 1.25 11.40
CA VAL A 385 5.11 1.30 12.85
C VAL A 385 5.56 2.70 13.28
N ALA A 386 6.39 3.37 12.49
CA ALA A 386 6.86 4.73 12.78
C ALA A 386 5.71 5.73 12.89
N THR A 387 4.71 5.62 12.01
CA THR A 387 3.53 6.50 12.01
C THR A 387 2.42 6.02 12.92
N SER A 388 2.54 4.80 13.48
CA SER A 388 1.48 4.15 14.25
C SER A 388 0.16 4.11 13.45
N ALA A 389 0.27 3.77 12.17
CA ALA A 389 -0.84 3.81 11.21
C ALA A 389 -2.04 2.95 11.63
N GLY A 390 -1.78 1.87 12.38
CA GLY A 390 -2.79 0.92 12.82
C GLY A 390 -3.22 -0.07 11.73
N HIS A 391 -2.88 0.18 10.47
CA HIS A 391 -3.25 -0.66 9.32
C HIS A 391 -2.12 -0.75 8.30
N ILE A 392 -2.01 -1.92 7.66
CA ILE A 392 -1.10 -2.15 6.53
C ILE A 392 -1.78 -3.05 5.48
N LYS A 393 -1.68 -2.70 4.20
CA LYS A 393 -2.09 -3.54 3.06
C LYS A 393 -0.82 -3.97 2.31
N THR A 394 -0.34 -5.18 2.58
CA THR A 394 0.92 -5.66 2.01
C THR A 394 0.84 -7.05 1.36
N GLY A 395 -0.38 -7.48 1.00
CA GLY A 395 -0.64 -8.69 0.21
C GLY A 395 -0.93 -9.93 1.05
N SER A 396 -0.93 -11.08 0.39
CA SER A 396 -1.29 -12.38 0.98
C SER A 396 -0.19 -13.00 1.84
N ALA A 397 -0.50 -14.15 2.43
CA ALA A 397 0.44 -15.04 3.10
C ALA A 397 1.28 -15.90 2.11
N SER A 398 1.64 -15.36 0.95
CA SER A 398 2.55 -16.01 0.00
C SER A 398 3.36 -15.00 -0.80
N ARG A 399 4.41 -15.49 -1.47
CA ARG A 399 5.42 -14.73 -2.24
C ARG A 399 6.30 -13.79 -1.39
N SER A 400 7.61 -13.88 -1.57
CA SER A 400 8.58 -13.18 -0.69
C SER A 400 8.48 -11.65 -0.76
N ASP A 401 8.04 -11.09 -1.89
CA ASP A 401 7.75 -9.67 -2.06
C ASP A 401 6.68 -9.14 -1.09
N ARG A 402 5.79 -10.01 -0.59
CA ARG A 402 4.77 -9.72 0.43
C ARG A 402 5.26 -10.12 1.81
N ILE A 403 5.71 -11.36 1.92
CA ILE A 403 6.14 -11.99 3.18
C ILE A 403 7.28 -11.21 3.84
N GLU A 404 8.18 -10.57 3.08
CA GLU A 404 9.29 -9.85 3.70
C GLU A 404 8.84 -8.65 4.55
N LYS A 405 7.68 -8.03 4.24
CA LYS A 405 7.11 -6.96 5.07
C LYS A 405 6.53 -7.54 6.36
N TYR A 406 5.86 -8.69 6.29
CA TYR A 406 5.38 -9.40 7.47
C TYR A 406 6.54 -9.87 8.36
N ASN A 407 7.60 -10.42 7.77
CA ASN A 407 8.81 -10.80 8.51
C ASN A 407 9.45 -9.58 9.18
N GLN A 408 9.50 -8.43 8.50
CA GLN A 408 10.01 -7.21 9.09
C GLN A 408 9.14 -6.74 10.28
N LEU A 409 7.81 -6.82 10.18
CA LEU A 409 6.92 -6.53 11.30
C LEU A 409 7.12 -7.48 12.49
N LEU A 410 7.36 -8.77 12.24
CA LEU A 410 7.70 -9.74 13.29
C LEU A 410 9.02 -9.36 13.98
N ARG A 411 10.06 -8.97 13.22
CA ARG A 411 11.33 -8.49 13.79
C ARG A 411 11.15 -7.23 14.62
N ILE A 412 10.33 -6.28 14.15
CA ILE A 412 10.03 -5.05 14.88
C ILE A 412 9.26 -5.35 16.17
N GLU A 413 8.27 -6.25 16.13
CA GLU A 413 7.54 -6.72 17.31
C GLU A 413 8.48 -7.36 18.33
N GLU A 414 9.39 -8.24 17.89
CA GLU A 414 10.41 -8.86 18.73
C GLU A 414 11.32 -7.81 19.40
N GLU A 415 11.82 -6.84 18.62
CA GLU A 415 12.72 -5.80 19.13
C GLU A 415 12.05 -4.85 20.13
N LEU A 416 10.78 -4.52 19.91
CA LEU A 416 10.00 -3.66 20.77
C LEU A 416 9.55 -4.36 22.07
N GLY A 417 9.37 -5.68 22.03
CA GLY A 417 8.87 -6.47 23.16
C GLY A 417 7.56 -5.90 23.72
N ALA A 418 7.53 -5.60 25.02
CA ALA A 418 6.34 -5.04 25.67
C ALA A 418 5.91 -3.64 25.17
N LYS A 419 6.76 -2.94 24.39
CA LYS A 419 6.40 -1.65 23.78
C LYS A 419 5.65 -1.81 22.45
N ALA A 420 5.62 -3.02 21.88
CA ALA A 420 4.82 -3.33 20.71
C ALA A 420 3.35 -3.45 21.13
N VAL A 421 2.50 -2.58 20.61
CA VAL A 421 1.07 -2.61 20.89
C VAL A 421 0.31 -2.97 19.63
N TYR A 422 -0.61 -3.93 19.73
CA TYR A 422 -1.54 -4.25 18.67
C TYR A 422 -2.96 -3.91 19.14
N HIS A 423 -3.66 -3.09 18.37
CA HIS A 423 -5.04 -2.72 18.65
C HIS A 423 -5.99 -3.45 17.68
N PRO A 424 -6.97 -4.22 18.18
CA PRO A 424 -8.05 -4.72 17.34
C PRO A 424 -8.71 -3.57 16.58
N VAL A 425 -8.97 -3.78 15.30
CA VAL A 425 -9.58 -2.79 14.41
C VAL A 425 -11.07 -2.60 14.71
N LYS A 426 -11.70 -3.58 15.38
CA LYS A 426 -13.09 -3.55 15.84
C LYS A 426 -13.21 -4.18 17.24
N GLY A 427 -13.96 -3.52 18.12
CA GLY A 427 -14.07 -3.81 19.57
C GLY A 427 -14.94 -5.00 19.95
#